data_AF-R9IFX1-F1
#
_entry.id   AF-R9IFX1-F1
#
_cell.length_a   1.000
_cell.length_b   1.000
_cell.length_c   1.000
_cell.angle_alpha   90.00
_cell.angle_beta   90.00
_cell.angle_gamma   90.00
#
_symmetry.space_group_name_H-M   'P 1'
#
loop_
_entity.id
_entity.type
_entity.pdbx_description
1 polymer ?
#
loop_
_entity_poly.entity_id
_entity_poly.type
_entity_poly.pdbx_seq_one_letter_code
_entity_poly.pdbx_strand_id
1 'polypeptide(L)'
;MNVTKIIQEELGQMLEKAGFQSDFKKNIWTYEREKNGIRQEITILTDRYNKKYLKVLFGTNAYGQRPKEFCNFVPEAGAKRWEFWGYKNENELRTILKEFKRLIVTYGMDLLEEISKPATDAIPTEEMERNLYLNHQRLYEEYKVKLHAEGKSAEEVIEIIYQTMEQNLDEPFEHVKDLLIGIAALYGHTISWGDRGKWVWDDEEKNCQLQEILGTEYKERLLRLIFPIWDYWRKKRSIGKGLFDRYRIIQVYYYRMHPEEIEYEE
;
A
#
# COMPACT_ATOMS: atom_id res chain seq x y z
N MET A 1 -35.69 -7.77 10.76
CA MET A 1 -35.22 -6.62 9.97
C MET A 1 -34.20 -7.10 8.94
N ASN A 2 -34.47 -6.90 7.66
CA ASN A 2 -33.54 -7.28 6.59
C ASN A 2 -32.69 -6.05 6.21
N VAL A 3 -31.50 -5.94 6.82
CA VAL A 3 -30.61 -4.79 6.63
C VAL A 3 -30.20 -4.63 5.17
N THR A 4 -29.90 -5.73 4.47
CA THR A 4 -29.56 -5.71 3.03
C THR A 4 -30.66 -5.06 2.20
N LYS A 5 -31.91 -5.48 2.40
CA LYS A 5 -33.05 -4.93 1.67
C LYS A 5 -33.20 -3.42 1.92
N ILE A 6 -33.03 -2.98 3.16
CA ILE A 6 -33.14 -1.55 3.53
C ILE A 6 -32.00 -0.74 2.88
N ILE A 7 -30.77 -1.26 2.85
CA ILE A 7 -29.64 -0.60 2.17
C ILE A 7 -29.91 -0.45 0.66
N GLN A 8 -30.46 -1.49 0.02
CA GLN A 8 -30.84 -1.42 -1.41
C GLN A 8 -31.94 -0.37 -1.65
N GLU A 9 -32.95 -0.33 -0.80
CA GLU A 9 -34.05 0.64 -0.89
C GLU A 9 -33.56 2.09 -0.74
N GLU A 10 -32.70 2.38 0.25
CA GLU A 10 -32.29 3.75 0.55
C GLU A 10 -31.16 4.25 -0.37
N LEU A 11 -30.18 3.39 -0.70
CA LEU A 11 -28.96 3.74 -1.43
C LEU A 11 -28.91 3.19 -2.86
N GLY A 12 -29.38 1.95 -3.07
CA GLY A 12 -29.14 1.17 -4.29
C GLY A 12 -29.55 1.90 -5.56
N GLN A 13 -30.79 2.40 -5.61
CA GLN A 13 -31.29 3.10 -6.80
C GLN A 13 -30.45 4.34 -7.19
N MET A 14 -29.90 5.07 -6.21
CA MET A 14 -29.07 6.25 -6.48
C MET A 14 -27.69 5.82 -7.01
N LEU A 15 -27.11 4.77 -6.44
CA LEU A 15 -25.81 4.23 -6.84
C LEU A 15 -25.87 3.56 -8.22
N GLU A 16 -26.93 2.82 -8.51
CA GLU A 16 -27.18 2.22 -9.83
C GLU A 16 -27.28 3.29 -10.92
N LYS A 17 -28.01 4.40 -10.66
CA LYS A 17 -28.06 5.54 -11.58
C LYS A 17 -26.70 6.20 -11.79
N ALA A 18 -25.81 6.12 -10.81
CA ALA A 18 -24.43 6.58 -10.91
C ALA A 18 -23.49 5.53 -11.57
N GLY A 19 -24.03 4.41 -12.06
CA GLY A 19 -23.29 3.37 -12.77
C GLY A 19 -22.66 2.29 -11.88
N PHE A 20 -22.98 2.26 -10.59
CA PHE A 20 -22.49 1.22 -9.68
C PHE A 20 -23.32 -0.06 -9.76
N GLN A 21 -22.64 -1.19 -9.60
CA GLN A 21 -23.20 -2.53 -9.50
C GLN A 21 -22.94 -3.10 -8.10
N SER A 22 -23.88 -3.87 -7.57
CA SER A 22 -23.75 -4.45 -6.23
C SER A 22 -22.97 -5.77 -6.23
N ASP A 23 -21.91 -5.88 -5.42
CA ASP A 23 -21.25 -7.14 -5.01
C ASP A 23 -21.44 -7.34 -3.50
N PHE A 24 -22.55 -7.95 -3.11
CA PHE A 24 -22.90 -8.08 -1.69
C PHE A 24 -22.41 -9.39 -1.09
N LYS A 25 -21.72 -9.26 0.04
CA LYS A 25 -21.24 -10.35 0.87
C LYS A 25 -21.86 -10.25 2.26
N LYS A 26 -21.67 -11.27 3.08
CA LYS A 26 -22.28 -11.32 4.42
C LYS A 26 -21.83 -10.12 5.27
N ASN A 27 -22.75 -9.20 5.55
CA ASN A 27 -22.54 -7.94 6.29
C ASN A 27 -21.58 -6.93 5.62
N ILE A 28 -21.36 -7.05 4.32
CA ILE A 28 -20.54 -6.16 3.51
C ILE A 28 -21.32 -5.89 2.22
N TRP A 29 -21.73 -4.65 2.02
CA TRP A 29 -22.51 -4.22 0.87
C TRP A 29 -21.65 -3.29 0.02
N THR A 30 -20.93 -3.88 -0.92
CA THR A 30 -20.08 -3.13 -1.84
C THR A 30 -20.86 -2.77 -3.10
N TYR A 31 -20.74 -1.52 -3.50
CA TYR A 31 -21.14 -1.01 -4.80
C TYR A 31 -19.89 -0.63 -5.58
N GLU A 32 -19.68 -1.23 -6.74
CA GLU A 32 -18.48 -1.02 -7.57
C GLU A 32 -18.86 -0.47 -8.94
N ARG A 33 -18.01 0.39 -9.50
CA ARG A 33 -18.07 0.74 -10.93
C ARG A 33 -16.68 0.84 -11.51
N GLU A 34 -16.56 0.60 -12.81
CA GLU A 34 -15.36 0.92 -13.56
C GLU A 34 -15.56 2.23 -14.30
N LYS A 35 -14.63 3.17 -14.14
CA LYS A 35 -14.63 4.46 -14.82
C LYS A 35 -13.21 4.79 -15.26
N ASN A 36 -13.00 4.96 -16.57
CA ASN A 36 -11.69 5.25 -17.15
C ASN A 36 -10.59 4.24 -16.76
N GLY A 37 -10.94 2.94 -16.68
CA GLY A 37 -10.02 1.88 -16.26
C GLY A 37 -9.69 1.85 -14.76
N ILE A 38 -10.29 2.75 -13.96
CA ILE A 38 -10.17 2.76 -12.51
C ILE A 38 -11.45 2.20 -11.91
N ARG A 39 -11.30 1.18 -11.07
CA ARG A 39 -12.38 0.65 -10.25
C ARG A 39 -12.59 1.58 -9.06
N GLN A 40 -13.81 2.01 -8.86
CA GLN A 40 -14.25 2.80 -7.71
C GLN A 40 -15.25 1.97 -6.90
N GLU A 41 -15.17 2.05 -5.57
CA GLU A 41 -16.03 1.29 -4.66
C GLU A 41 -16.60 2.16 -3.54
N ILE A 42 -17.86 1.92 -3.19
CA ILE A 42 -18.52 2.40 -1.99
C ILE A 42 -18.97 1.18 -1.20
N THR A 43 -18.36 0.95 -0.05
CA THR A 43 -18.59 -0.23 0.78
C THR A 43 -19.27 0.16 2.08
N ILE A 44 -20.48 -0.34 2.30
CA ILE A 44 -21.13 -0.28 3.60
C ILE A 44 -20.78 -1.57 4.34
N LEU A 45 -20.31 -1.47 5.58
CA LEU A 45 -19.96 -2.66 6.38
C LEU A 45 -20.36 -2.50 7.83
N THR A 46 -20.60 -3.63 8.49
CA THR A 46 -20.86 -3.67 9.93
C THR A 46 -19.58 -3.76 10.76
N ASP A 47 -19.63 -3.25 11.98
CA ASP A 47 -18.59 -3.54 12.97
C ASP A 47 -18.41 -5.05 13.19
N ARG A 48 -17.18 -5.47 13.50
CA ARG A 48 -16.84 -6.88 13.71
C ARG A 48 -17.59 -7.47 14.90
N TYR A 49 -17.70 -6.72 16.00
CA TYR A 49 -18.25 -7.17 17.28
C TYR A 49 -19.73 -6.80 17.45
N ASN A 50 -20.20 -5.73 16.80
CA ASN A 50 -21.57 -5.28 16.90
C ASN A 50 -22.21 -5.00 15.53
N LYS A 51 -23.03 -5.95 15.07
CA LYS A 51 -23.72 -5.86 13.77
C LYS A 51 -24.77 -4.76 13.65
N LYS A 52 -25.02 -4.00 14.72
CA LYS A 52 -25.90 -2.82 14.73
C LYS A 52 -25.17 -1.50 14.50
N TYR A 53 -23.90 -1.55 14.13
CA TYR A 53 -23.07 -0.38 13.83
C TYR A 53 -22.59 -0.47 12.38
N LEU A 54 -22.79 0.60 11.62
CA LEU A 54 -22.43 0.68 10.20
C LEU A 54 -21.40 1.78 9.94
N LYS A 55 -20.57 1.57 8.93
CA LYS A 55 -19.74 2.61 8.34
C LYS A 55 -19.70 2.50 6.83
N VAL A 56 -19.20 3.55 6.18
CA VAL A 56 -19.04 3.64 4.72
C VAL A 56 -17.57 3.87 4.40
N LEU A 57 -17.03 3.03 3.53
CA LEU A 57 -15.71 3.19 2.94
C LEU A 57 -15.84 3.61 1.47
N PHE A 58 -14.98 4.53 1.05
CA PHE A 58 -14.79 4.96 -0.34
C PHE A 58 -13.41 4.50 -0.77
N GLY A 59 -13.31 3.74 -1.86
CA GLY A 59 -12.07 3.16 -2.33
C GLY A 59 -11.92 3.25 -3.84
N THR A 60 -10.68 3.12 -4.30
CA THR A 60 -10.35 2.92 -5.72
C THR A 60 -9.19 1.94 -5.84
N ASN A 61 -8.97 1.39 -7.03
CA ASN A 61 -7.74 0.66 -7.34
C ASN A 61 -6.60 1.56 -7.86
N ALA A 62 -6.71 2.88 -7.76
CA ALA A 62 -5.64 3.79 -8.17
C ALA A 62 -4.42 3.65 -7.24
N TYR A 63 -3.21 3.69 -7.81
CA TYR A 63 -1.99 3.33 -7.09
C TYR A 63 -1.75 4.17 -5.83
N GLY A 64 -1.44 3.50 -4.72
CA GLY A 64 -1.12 4.12 -3.44
C GLY A 64 -2.31 4.72 -2.67
N GLN A 65 -3.52 4.66 -3.23
CA GLN A 65 -4.72 5.15 -2.56
C GLN A 65 -5.16 4.19 -1.47
N ARG A 66 -5.67 4.76 -0.36
CA ARG A 66 -6.24 4.01 0.75
C ARG A 66 -7.72 4.34 0.88
N PRO A 67 -8.55 3.38 1.33
CA PRO A 67 -9.95 3.66 1.60
C PRO A 67 -10.13 4.85 2.54
N LYS A 68 -11.16 5.64 2.27
CA LYS A 68 -11.55 6.82 3.05
C LYS A 68 -12.92 6.61 3.67
N GLU A 69 -13.14 7.25 4.79
CA GLU A 69 -14.39 7.32 5.52
C GLU A 69 -14.90 8.75 5.57
N PHE A 70 -16.18 8.96 5.89
CA PHE A 70 -16.73 10.32 5.99
C PHE A 70 -15.91 11.24 6.89
N CYS A 71 -15.36 10.74 8.00
CA CYS A 71 -14.54 11.52 8.93
C CYS A 71 -13.24 12.06 8.29
N ASN A 72 -12.79 11.51 7.15
CA ASN A 72 -11.57 11.95 6.48
C ASN A 72 -11.78 13.18 5.59
N PHE A 73 -12.99 13.43 5.08
CA PHE A 73 -13.21 14.43 4.02
C PHE A 73 -14.49 15.26 4.21
N VAL A 74 -15.47 14.80 4.98
CA VAL A 74 -16.68 15.58 5.24
C VAL A 74 -16.38 16.67 6.26
N PRO A 75 -16.65 17.96 5.96
CA PRO A 75 -16.32 19.07 6.86
C PRO A 75 -17.24 19.11 8.10
N GLU A 76 -18.45 18.55 7.99
CA GLU A 76 -19.50 18.60 9.01
C GLU A 76 -19.10 17.87 10.30
N ALA A 77 -19.26 18.54 11.45
CA ALA A 77 -18.84 18.01 12.76
C ALA A 77 -19.50 16.68 13.14
N GLY A 78 -20.74 16.43 12.66
CA GLY A 78 -21.44 15.17 12.86
C GLY A 78 -20.71 14.00 12.19
N ALA A 79 -20.26 14.17 10.95
CA ALA A 79 -19.55 13.13 10.20
C ALA A 79 -18.13 12.86 10.73
N LYS A 80 -17.49 13.86 11.34
CA LYS A 80 -16.13 13.72 11.90
C LYS A 80 -16.07 12.95 13.21
N ARG A 81 -17.18 12.87 13.96
CA ARG A 81 -17.20 12.30 15.32
C ARG A 81 -17.40 10.79 15.37
N TRP A 82 -17.92 10.17 14.31
CA TRP A 82 -18.36 8.78 14.34
C TRP A 82 -17.70 7.96 13.24
N GLU A 83 -16.78 7.07 13.63
CA GLU A 83 -16.27 6.03 12.73
C GLU A 83 -17.40 5.05 12.37
N PHE A 84 -18.26 4.72 13.34
CA PHE A 84 -19.41 3.84 13.18
C PHE A 84 -20.69 4.47 13.70
N TRP A 85 -21.79 4.21 12.99
CA TRP A 85 -23.12 4.75 13.26
C TRP A 85 -24.04 3.62 13.74
N GLY A 86 -24.44 3.71 15.00
CA GLY A 86 -25.25 2.69 15.67
C GLY A 86 -26.76 2.90 15.50
N TYR A 87 -27.51 1.81 15.32
CA TYR A 87 -28.98 1.81 15.31
C TYR A 87 -29.56 0.74 16.25
N LYS A 88 -30.73 0.99 16.82
CA LYS A 88 -31.46 0.04 17.67
C LYS A 88 -32.63 -0.63 16.95
N ASN A 89 -33.23 0.07 15.99
CA ASN A 89 -34.43 -0.33 15.26
C ASN A 89 -34.35 0.09 13.77
N GLU A 90 -35.37 -0.27 13.00
CA GLU A 90 -35.42 0.01 11.56
C GLU A 90 -35.51 1.51 11.23
N ASN A 91 -36.24 2.30 12.03
CA ASN A 91 -36.38 3.73 11.79
C ASN A 91 -35.05 4.48 11.96
N GLU A 92 -34.30 4.12 13.00
CA GLU A 92 -32.93 4.63 13.21
C GLU A 92 -32.01 4.22 12.06
N LEU A 93 -32.06 2.95 11.62
CA LEU A 93 -31.26 2.47 10.48
C LEU A 93 -31.57 3.27 9.20
N ARG A 94 -32.85 3.45 8.86
CA ARG A 94 -33.25 4.25 7.68
C ARG A 94 -32.82 5.70 7.80
N THR A 95 -32.84 6.27 9.00
CA THR A 95 -32.37 7.64 9.23
C THR A 95 -30.88 7.77 8.95
N ILE A 96 -30.07 6.83 9.44
CA ILE A 96 -28.63 6.76 9.16
C ILE A 96 -28.37 6.59 7.66
N LEU A 97 -29.09 5.68 6.99
CA LEU A 97 -28.88 5.44 5.56
C LEU A 97 -29.29 6.63 4.68
N LYS A 98 -30.34 7.37 5.04
CA LYS A 98 -30.69 8.64 4.38
C LYS A 98 -29.60 9.69 4.55
N GLU A 99 -28.97 9.72 5.72
CA GLU A 99 -27.84 10.61 5.95
C GLU A 99 -26.60 10.17 5.14
N PHE A 100 -26.29 8.87 5.09
CA PHE A 100 -25.25 8.34 4.21
C PHE A 100 -25.51 8.70 2.75
N LYS A 101 -26.76 8.58 2.29
CA LYS A 101 -27.15 8.98 0.94
C LYS A 101 -26.82 10.45 0.69
N ARG A 102 -27.21 11.34 1.60
CA ARG A 102 -26.94 12.77 1.50
C ARG A 102 -25.43 13.03 1.43
N LEU A 103 -24.65 12.43 2.32
CA LEU A 103 -23.19 12.61 2.37
C LEU A 103 -22.47 12.05 1.13
N ILE A 104 -22.91 10.89 0.63
CA ILE A 104 -22.37 10.30 -0.62
C ILE A 104 -22.63 11.24 -1.80
N VAL A 105 -23.85 11.75 -1.95
CA VAL A 105 -24.21 12.65 -3.07
C VAL A 105 -23.50 14.00 -2.95
N THR A 106 -23.37 14.52 -1.72
CA THR A 106 -22.81 15.87 -1.48
C THR A 106 -21.29 15.89 -1.57
N TYR A 107 -20.61 14.84 -1.10
CA TYR A 107 -19.15 14.82 -0.97
C TYR A 107 -18.50 13.55 -1.54
N GLY A 108 -19.17 12.40 -1.43
CA GLY A 108 -18.57 11.10 -1.73
C GLY A 108 -18.25 10.89 -3.21
N MET A 109 -19.09 11.39 -4.12
CA MET A 109 -18.85 11.26 -5.56
C MET A 109 -17.62 12.05 -6.01
N ASP A 110 -17.48 13.30 -5.57
CA ASP A 110 -16.31 14.12 -5.90
C ASP A 110 -15.03 13.56 -5.28
N LEU A 111 -15.11 13.04 -4.05
CA LEU A 111 -13.99 12.32 -3.44
C LEU A 111 -13.54 11.16 -4.33
N LEU A 112 -14.45 10.33 -4.84
CA LEU A 112 -14.07 9.19 -5.67
C LEU A 112 -13.32 9.63 -6.93
N GLU A 113 -13.67 10.76 -7.53
CA GLU A 113 -12.92 11.33 -8.65
C GLU A 113 -11.53 11.81 -8.24
N GLU A 114 -11.40 12.40 -7.04
CA GLU A 114 -10.11 12.82 -6.47
C GLU A 114 -9.19 11.61 -6.21
N ILE A 115 -9.69 10.60 -5.50
CA ILE A 115 -8.93 9.40 -5.13
C ILE A 115 -8.84 8.37 -6.27
N SER A 116 -9.37 8.67 -7.46
CA SER A 116 -9.13 7.86 -8.68
C SER A 116 -7.82 8.20 -9.39
N LYS A 117 -7.09 9.20 -8.90
CA LYS A 117 -5.74 9.51 -9.35
C LYS A 117 -4.73 8.80 -8.45
N PRO A 118 -3.55 8.41 -8.95
CA PRO A 118 -2.50 7.88 -8.09
C PRO A 118 -2.19 8.82 -6.92
N ALA A 119 -1.97 8.25 -5.74
CA ALA A 119 -1.60 9.03 -4.55
C ALA A 119 -0.17 9.57 -4.61
N THR A 120 0.61 9.12 -5.60
CA THR A 120 2.02 9.45 -5.77
C THR A 120 2.43 9.35 -7.24
N ASP A 121 3.43 10.14 -7.62
CA ASP A 121 4.19 10.01 -8.87
C ASP A 121 5.25 8.90 -8.79
N ALA A 122 5.65 8.47 -7.59
CA ALA A 122 6.63 7.41 -7.35
C ALA A 122 6.02 6.01 -7.56
N ILE A 123 5.63 5.72 -8.79
CA ILE A 123 4.98 4.46 -9.19
C ILE A 123 6.00 3.60 -9.95
N PRO A 124 6.34 2.40 -9.47
CA PRO A 124 7.12 1.45 -10.25
C PRO A 124 6.39 1.10 -11.55
N THR A 125 7.05 1.34 -12.69
CA THR A 125 6.54 0.95 -14.01
C THR A 125 7.09 -0.41 -14.42
N GLU A 126 6.42 -1.09 -15.36
CA GLU A 126 6.93 -2.35 -15.91
C GLU A 126 8.34 -2.19 -16.49
N GLU A 127 8.63 -1.05 -17.14
CA GLU A 127 9.97 -0.76 -17.69
C GLU A 127 11.04 -0.70 -16.58
N MET A 128 10.74 -0.01 -15.48
CA MET A 128 11.66 0.09 -14.34
C MET A 128 11.89 -1.28 -13.69
N GLU A 129 10.81 -2.06 -13.52
CA GLU A 129 10.88 -3.42 -12.97
C GLU A 129 11.69 -4.35 -13.89
N ARG A 130 11.48 -4.28 -15.21
CA ARG A 130 12.28 -5.04 -16.20
C ARG A 130 13.75 -4.61 -16.18
N ASN A 131 14.02 -3.31 -16.07
CA ASN A 131 15.39 -2.80 -15.98
C ASN A 131 16.08 -3.38 -14.73
N LEU A 132 15.42 -3.34 -13.57
CA LEU A 132 15.95 -3.96 -12.36
C LEU A 132 16.18 -5.47 -12.56
N TYR A 133 15.20 -6.21 -13.07
CA TYR A 133 15.32 -7.66 -13.28
C TYR A 133 16.46 -8.05 -14.21
N LEU A 134 16.65 -7.33 -15.32
CA LEU A 134 17.68 -7.67 -16.31
C LEU A 134 19.07 -7.16 -15.91
N ASN A 135 19.15 -6.11 -15.10
CA ASN A 135 20.40 -5.41 -14.81
C ASN A 135 20.79 -5.38 -13.33
N HIS A 136 20.13 -6.12 -12.43
CA HIS A 136 20.38 -6.05 -10.99
C HIS A 136 21.86 -6.19 -10.62
N GLN A 137 22.59 -7.14 -11.25
CA GLN A 137 24.02 -7.34 -10.97
C GLN A 137 24.85 -6.11 -11.37
N ARG A 138 24.62 -5.57 -12.57
CA ARG A 138 25.32 -4.40 -13.08
C ARG A 138 25.02 -3.17 -12.21
N LEU A 139 23.75 -2.99 -11.85
CA LEU A 139 23.29 -1.92 -10.98
C LEU A 139 23.89 -2.04 -9.58
N TYR A 140 23.95 -3.24 -9.01
CA TYR A 140 24.59 -3.49 -7.72
C TYR A 140 26.07 -3.09 -7.75
N GLU A 141 26.83 -3.57 -8.72
CA GLU A 141 28.26 -3.23 -8.84
C GLU A 141 28.46 -1.72 -9.02
N GLU A 142 27.65 -1.06 -9.85
CA GLU A 142 27.70 0.39 -10.06
C GLU A 142 27.38 1.17 -8.77
N TYR A 143 26.27 0.84 -8.10
CA TYR A 143 25.79 1.60 -6.94
C TYR A 143 26.56 1.28 -5.66
N LYS A 144 27.13 0.09 -5.53
CA LYS A 144 28.05 -0.25 -4.44
C LYS A 144 29.25 0.69 -4.44
N VAL A 145 29.89 0.90 -5.61
CA VAL A 145 31.02 1.83 -5.75
C VAL A 145 30.56 3.28 -5.60
N LYS A 146 29.47 3.67 -6.28
CA LYS A 146 28.94 5.04 -6.28
C LYS A 146 28.58 5.54 -4.88
N LEU A 147 28.11 4.64 -4.01
CA LEU A 147 27.70 4.95 -2.63
C LEU A 147 28.76 4.54 -1.58
N HIS A 148 29.96 4.14 -2.01
CA HIS A 148 31.06 3.74 -1.11
C HIS A 148 30.66 2.63 -0.12
N ALA A 149 29.92 1.64 -0.61
CA ALA A 149 29.38 0.51 0.14
C ALA A 149 30.28 -0.74 0.08
N GLU A 150 31.46 -0.68 -0.55
CA GLU A 150 32.37 -1.83 -0.60
C GLU A 150 32.85 -2.27 0.79
N GLY A 151 32.80 -3.59 1.05
CA GLY A 151 33.30 -4.19 2.28
C GLY A 151 32.50 -3.84 3.55
N LYS A 152 31.35 -3.19 3.39
CA LYS A 152 30.45 -2.78 4.47
C LYS A 152 29.54 -3.93 4.91
N SER A 153 29.19 -3.95 6.20
CA SER A 153 28.16 -4.86 6.71
C SER A 153 26.79 -4.53 6.11
N ALA A 154 25.86 -5.47 6.17
CA ALA A 154 24.52 -5.23 5.65
C ALA A 154 23.82 -4.04 6.34
N GLU A 155 24.01 -3.92 7.66
CA GLU A 155 23.52 -2.81 8.45
C GLU A 155 24.12 -1.47 8.00
N GLU A 156 25.44 -1.41 7.81
CA GLU A 156 26.12 -0.20 7.31
C GLU A 156 25.61 0.19 5.92
N VAL A 157 25.40 -0.78 5.01
CA VAL A 157 24.85 -0.49 3.68
C VAL A 157 23.42 0.05 3.76
N ILE A 158 22.59 -0.47 4.67
CA ILE A 158 21.23 0.05 4.89
C ILE A 158 21.27 1.48 5.41
N GLU A 159 22.21 1.83 6.29
CA GLU A 159 22.41 3.22 6.74
C GLU A 159 22.83 4.15 5.60
N ILE A 160 23.74 3.71 4.74
CA ILE A 160 24.15 4.46 3.54
C ILE A 160 22.95 4.71 2.62
N ILE A 161 22.12 3.68 2.40
CA ILE A 161 20.89 3.80 1.62
C ILE A 161 19.95 4.84 2.23
N TYR A 162 19.78 4.82 3.56
CA TYR A 162 18.94 5.80 4.26
C TYR A 162 19.44 7.23 4.08
N GLN A 163 20.72 7.47 4.32
CA GLN A 163 21.35 8.77 4.14
C GLN A 163 21.20 9.27 2.70
N THR A 164 21.41 8.38 1.73
CA THR A 164 21.28 8.71 0.31
C THR A 164 19.85 9.09 -0.05
N MET A 165 18.85 8.33 0.41
CA MET A 165 17.44 8.66 0.20
C MET A 165 17.05 9.98 0.88
N GLU A 166 17.53 10.23 2.10
CA GLU A 166 17.28 11.46 2.86
C GLU A 166 17.80 12.71 2.15
N GLN A 167 19.02 12.64 1.60
CA GLN A 167 19.64 13.75 0.85
C GLN A 167 18.87 14.14 -0.42
N ASN A 168 18.02 13.24 -0.94
CA ASN A 168 17.30 13.41 -2.19
C ASN A 168 15.79 13.58 -1.98
N LEU A 169 15.31 13.90 -0.78
CA LEU A 169 13.86 14.03 -0.51
C LEU A 169 13.23 15.26 -1.18
N ASP A 170 13.99 16.30 -1.48
CA ASP A 170 13.49 17.53 -2.11
C ASP A 170 13.44 17.47 -3.64
N GLU A 171 14.05 16.44 -4.23
CA GLU A 171 14.06 16.24 -5.68
C GLU A 171 12.74 15.62 -6.18
N PRO A 172 12.30 15.99 -7.39
CA PRO A 172 11.15 15.34 -8.02
C PRO A 172 11.48 13.88 -8.33
N PHE A 173 10.46 13.01 -8.30
CA PHE A 173 10.64 11.56 -8.52
C PHE A 173 11.39 11.25 -9.82
N GLU A 174 11.08 12.00 -10.89
CA GLU A 174 11.70 11.82 -12.21
C GLU A 174 13.23 11.98 -12.20
N HIS A 175 13.79 12.80 -11.30
CA HIS A 175 15.23 13.00 -11.17
C HIS A 175 15.91 11.94 -10.29
N VAL A 176 15.16 11.28 -9.40
CA VAL A 176 15.71 10.30 -8.45
C VAL A 176 15.38 8.85 -8.81
N LYS A 177 14.49 8.59 -9.77
CA LYS A 177 14.02 7.24 -10.10
C LYS A 177 15.17 6.26 -10.38
N ASP A 178 16.20 6.68 -11.13
CA ASP A 178 17.33 5.82 -11.46
C ASP A 178 18.21 5.54 -10.24
N LEU A 179 18.37 6.53 -9.35
CA LEU A 179 19.01 6.36 -8.05
C LEU A 179 18.26 5.35 -7.20
N LEU A 180 16.92 5.45 -7.13
CA LEU A 180 16.10 4.52 -6.35
C LEU A 180 16.10 3.10 -6.92
N ILE A 181 16.19 2.93 -8.26
CA ILE A 181 16.37 1.62 -8.90
C ILE A 181 17.74 1.03 -8.55
N GLY A 182 18.80 1.84 -8.57
CA GLY A 182 20.13 1.44 -8.12
C GLY A 182 20.18 1.03 -6.65
N ILE A 183 19.53 1.82 -5.78
CA ILE A 183 19.36 1.49 -4.36
C ILE A 183 18.59 0.19 -4.17
N ALA A 184 17.57 -0.08 -4.98
CA ALA A 184 16.84 -1.34 -4.93
C ALA A 184 17.74 -2.54 -5.27
N ALA A 185 18.59 -2.43 -6.31
CA ALA A 185 19.57 -3.46 -6.63
C ALA A 185 20.58 -3.66 -5.49
N LEU A 186 21.14 -2.56 -4.97
CA LEU A 186 22.08 -2.59 -3.85
C LEU A 186 21.47 -3.28 -2.63
N TYR A 187 20.30 -2.83 -2.19
CA TYR A 187 19.59 -3.41 -1.07
C TYR A 187 19.27 -4.89 -1.28
N GLY A 188 18.81 -5.27 -2.48
CA GLY A 188 18.51 -6.66 -2.83
C GLY A 188 19.70 -7.59 -2.61
N HIS A 189 20.86 -7.23 -3.18
CA HIS A 189 22.10 -8.00 -2.98
C HIS A 189 22.60 -7.95 -1.53
N THR A 190 22.39 -6.84 -0.82
CA THR A 190 22.73 -6.74 0.61
C THR A 190 21.95 -7.75 1.45
N ILE A 191 20.63 -7.83 1.30
CA ILE A 191 19.79 -8.73 2.11
C ILE A 191 19.90 -10.20 1.70
N SER A 192 20.36 -10.48 0.47
CA SER A 192 20.66 -11.83 -0.02
C SER A 192 22.13 -12.23 0.16
N TRP A 193 22.93 -11.44 0.90
CA TRP A 193 24.37 -11.69 1.11
C TRP A 193 25.10 -12.03 -0.19
N GLY A 194 24.91 -11.18 -1.21
CA GLY A 194 25.35 -11.41 -2.58
C GLY A 194 24.32 -12.21 -3.36
N ASP A 195 24.65 -13.47 -3.68
CA ASP A 195 23.89 -14.29 -4.63
C ASP A 195 23.00 -15.35 -3.94
N ARG A 196 22.81 -15.27 -2.61
CA ARG A 196 21.92 -16.19 -1.87
C ARG A 196 20.47 -15.73 -1.96
N GLY A 197 19.99 -15.48 -3.16
CA GLY A 197 18.62 -15.09 -3.45
C GLY A 197 18.37 -15.22 -4.95
N LYS A 198 17.11 -15.46 -5.32
CA LYS A 198 16.71 -15.69 -6.70
C LYS A 198 15.93 -14.51 -7.25
N TRP A 199 16.52 -13.84 -8.24
CA TRP A 199 15.84 -12.79 -8.99
C TRP A 199 14.89 -13.43 -10.02
N VAL A 200 13.60 -13.13 -9.91
CA VAL A 200 12.52 -13.73 -10.72
C VAL A 200 11.65 -12.65 -11.31
N TRP A 201 11.30 -12.81 -12.59
CA TRP A 201 10.27 -12.01 -13.25
C TRP A 201 8.89 -12.62 -12.99
N ASP A 202 7.97 -11.82 -12.46
CA ASP A 202 6.57 -12.19 -12.30
C ASP A 202 5.77 -11.70 -13.50
N ASP A 203 5.35 -12.63 -14.38
CA ASP A 203 4.60 -12.29 -15.59
C ASP A 203 3.15 -11.85 -15.33
N GLU A 204 2.56 -12.21 -14.19
CA GLU A 204 1.19 -11.81 -13.86
C GLU A 204 1.19 -10.39 -13.32
N GLU A 205 2.07 -10.11 -12.35
CA GLU A 205 2.15 -8.82 -11.69
C GLU A 205 3.09 -7.81 -12.39
N LYS A 206 3.77 -8.25 -13.46
CA LYS A 206 4.74 -7.48 -14.24
C LYS A 206 5.79 -6.79 -13.38
N ASN A 207 6.38 -7.53 -12.43
CA ASN A 207 7.39 -6.99 -11.51
C ASN A 207 8.58 -7.92 -11.28
N CYS A 208 9.68 -7.33 -10.81
CA CYS A 208 10.85 -8.04 -10.36
C CYS A 208 10.69 -8.46 -8.89
N GLN A 209 10.98 -9.73 -8.59
CA GLN A 209 10.95 -10.28 -7.24
C GLN A 209 12.31 -10.86 -6.89
N LEU A 210 12.76 -10.58 -5.66
CA LEU A 210 13.84 -11.32 -5.03
C LEU A 210 13.20 -12.37 -4.13
N GLN A 211 13.35 -13.64 -4.49
CA GLN A 211 12.78 -14.79 -3.79
C GLN A 211 13.89 -15.63 -3.14
N GLU A 212 13.52 -16.58 -2.30
CA GLU A 212 14.44 -17.55 -1.72
C GLU A 212 15.61 -16.87 -0.96
N ILE A 213 15.32 -15.74 -0.30
CA ILE A 213 16.36 -14.90 0.32
C ILE A 213 17.02 -15.67 1.46
N LEU A 214 18.34 -15.85 1.36
CA LEU A 214 19.17 -16.71 2.21
C LEU A 214 18.64 -18.16 2.28
N GLY A 215 18.00 -18.65 1.22
CA GLY A 215 17.38 -19.99 1.19
C GLY A 215 16.06 -20.11 1.97
N THR A 216 15.51 -19.00 2.48
CA THR A 216 14.22 -18.97 3.19
C THR A 216 13.05 -18.81 2.24
N GLU A 217 11.81 -19.04 2.67
CA GLU A 217 10.60 -18.76 1.87
C GLU A 217 10.32 -17.24 1.68
N TYR A 218 11.18 -16.37 2.22
CA TYR A 218 10.99 -14.93 2.12
C TYR A 218 11.12 -14.45 0.68
N LYS A 219 10.30 -13.47 0.32
CA LYS A 219 10.37 -12.77 -0.96
C LYS A 219 10.14 -11.28 -0.77
N GLU A 220 10.75 -10.48 -1.63
CA GLU A 220 10.66 -9.03 -1.60
C GLU A 220 10.45 -8.45 -3.01
N ARG A 221 9.66 -7.38 -3.10
CA ARG A 221 9.40 -6.64 -4.34
C ARG A 221 10.10 -5.30 -4.24
N LEU A 222 11.37 -5.25 -4.65
CA LEU A 222 12.30 -4.20 -4.21
C LEU A 222 11.86 -2.79 -4.62
N LEU A 223 11.41 -2.55 -5.87
CA LEU A 223 10.90 -1.22 -6.24
C LEU A 223 9.61 -0.86 -5.50
N ARG A 224 8.74 -1.85 -5.26
CA ARG A 224 7.52 -1.70 -4.46
C ARG A 224 7.79 -1.56 -2.95
N LEU A 225 9.03 -1.73 -2.50
CA LEU A 225 9.48 -1.44 -1.15
C LEU A 225 10.17 -0.06 -1.08
N ILE A 226 11.16 0.18 -1.95
CA ILE A 226 11.99 1.38 -1.93
C ILE A 226 11.18 2.63 -2.29
N PHE A 227 10.40 2.61 -3.38
CA PHE A 227 9.69 3.82 -3.83
C PHE A 227 8.68 4.31 -2.79
N PRO A 228 7.82 3.45 -2.19
CA PRO A 228 6.90 3.91 -1.16
C PRO A 228 7.59 4.40 0.12
N ILE A 229 8.74 3.83 0.50
CA ILE A 229 9.51 4.31 1.66
C ILE A 229 10.04 5.71 1.40
N TRP A 230 10.71 5.93 0.26
CA TRP A 230 11.23 7.24 -0.11
C TRP A 230 10.11 8.28 -0.25
N ASP A 231 9.01 7.94 -0.93
CA ASP A 231 7.87 8.85 -1.09
C ASP A 231 7.20 9.18 0.25
N TYR A 232 7.11 8.21 1.16
CA TYR A 232 6.61 8.45 2.51
C TYR A 232 7.51 9.44 3.27
N TRP A 233 8.83 9.27 3.21
CA TRP A 233 9.79 10.20 3.84
C TRP A 233 9.69 11.60 3.24
N ARG A 234 9.58 11.70 1.91
CA ARG A 234 9.39 12.96 1.18
C ARG A 234 8.13 13.70 1.64
N LYS A 235 7.01 12.99 1.78
CA LYS A 235 5.72 13.57 2.17
C LYS A 235 5.58 13.88 3.66
N LYS A 236 6.19 13.06 4.53
CA LYS A 236 6.02 13.16 5.99
C LYS A 236 7.19 13.81 6.70
N ARG A 237 8.32 13.99 6.02
CA ARG A 237 9.58 14.49 6.61
C ARG A 237 9.94 13.71 7.87
N SER A 238 9.72 12.39 7.82
CA SER A 238 9.93 11.47 8.92
C SER A 238 10.56 10.19 8.39
N ILE A 239 11.72 9.87 8.94
CA ILE A 239 12.54 8.73 8.54
C ILE A 239 12.14 7.53 9.39
N GLY A 240 11.89 6.40 8.72
CA GLY A 240 11.51 5.14 9.35
C GLY A 240 12.63 4.11 9.29
N LYS A 241 12.43 2.95 9.92
CA LYS A 241 13.37 1.82 9.90
C LYS A 241 12.92 0.68 8.99
N GLY A 242 12.10 0.98 7.97
CA GLY A 242 11.42 -0.03 7.16
C GLY A 242 12.35 -1.08 6.53
N LEU A 243 13.50 -0.66 6.01
CA LEU A 243 14.50 -1.60 5.48
C LEU A 243 15.20 -2.42 6.58
N PHE A 244 15.57 -1.82 7.70
CA PHE A 244 16.14 -2.57 8.83
C PHE A 244 15.18 -3.61 9.39
N ASP A 245 13.91 -3.25 9.53
CA ASP A 245 12.88 -4.16 10.05
C ASP A 245 12.70 -5.36 9.09
N ARG A 246 12.76 -5.13 7.78
CA ARG A 246 12.74 -6.19 6.76
C ARG A 246 13.96 -7.11 6.85
N TYR A 247 15.15 -6.53 6.92
CA TYR A 247 16.38 -7.30 7.02
C TYR A 247 16.44 -8.14 8.30
N ARG A 248 16.03 -7.58 9.44
CA ARG A 248 15.92 -8.32 10.72
C ARG A 248 14.94 -9.49 10.63
N ILE A 249 13.82 -9.32 9.95
CA ILE A 249 12.87 -10.42 9.74
C ILE A 249 13.53 -11.54 8.93
N ILE A 250 14.24 -11.21 7.85
CA ILE A 250 14.98 -12.19 7.03
C ILE A 250 16.01 -12.94 7.88
N GLN A 251 16.80 -12.23 8.69
CA GLN A 251 17.75 -12.85 9.63
C GLN A 251 17.05 -13.80 10.62
N VAL A 252 15.91 -13.41 11.18
CA VAL A 252 15.14 -14.30 12.09
C VAL A 252 14.71 -15.59 11.39
N TYR A 253 14.27 -15.53 10.13
CA TYR A 253 13.92 -16.75 9.39
C TYR A 253 15.16 -17.60 9.08
N TYR A 254 16.26 -16.97 8.69
CA TYR A 254 17.52 -17.64 8.41
C TYR A 254 18.04 -18.39 9.63
N TYR A 255 18.22 -17.70 10.77
CA TYR A 255 18.76 -18.30 12.00
C TYR A 255 17.81 -19.32 12.65
N ARG A 256 16.52 -19.34 12.29
CA ARG A 256 15.63 -20.45 12.68
C ARG A 256 15.96 -21.73 11.91
N MET A 257 16.43 -21.61 10.67
CA MET A 257 16.88 -22.75 9.85
C MET A 257 18.34 -23.12 10.12
N HIS A 258 19.13 -22.15 10.57
CA HIS A 258 20.57 -22.25 10.83
C HIS A 258 20.94 -21.79 12.26
N PRO A 259 20.39 -22.43 13.31
CA PRO A 259 20.67 -22.03 14.70
C PRO A 259 22.15 -22.17 15.08
N GLU A 260 22.91 -23.00 14.37
CA GLU A 260 24.35 -23.19 14.51
C GLU A 260 25.17 -21.95 14.12
N GLU A 261 24.61 -21.05 13.32
CA GLU A 261 25.28 -19.82 12.86
C GLU A 261 24.96 -18.60 13.74
N ILE A 262 24.23 -18.79 14.85
CA ILE A 262 23.99 -17.72 15.83
C ILE A 262 25.28 -17.50 16.62
N GLU A 263 25.99 -16.41 16.34
CA GLU A 263 27.05 -15.91 17.21
C GLU A 263 26.41 -15.40 18.51
N TYR A 264 26.61 -16.13 19.60
CA TYR A 264 26.34 -15.61 20.93
C TYR A 264 27.52 -14.71 21.30
N GLU A 265 27.28 -13.42 21.53
CA GLU A 265 28.28 -12.56 22.17
C GLU A 265 28.62 -13.18 23.54
N GLU A 266 29.89 -13.56 23.74
CA GLU A 266 30.45 -13.98 25.04
C GLU A 266 30.59 -12.80 26.01
#